data_AF-A0A103XTA3-F1
#
_entry.id   AF-A0A103XTA3-F1
#
_cell.length_a   1.000
_cell.length_b   1.000
_cell.length_c   1.000
_cell.angle_alpha   90.00
_cell.angle_beta   90.00
_cell.angle_gamma   90.00
#
_symmetry.space_group_name_H-M   'P 1'
#
loop_
_entity.id
_entity.type
_entity.pdbx_description
1 polymer ?
#
loop_
_entity_poly.entity_id
_entity_poly.type
_entity_poly.pdbx_seq_one_letter_code
_entity_poly.pdbx_strand_id
1 'polypeptide(L)'
;EVKNNTLDCVNYPSALLRLLLSAFSAVLFPATATMEPDVSIDTSSIIRIAVLPIGTIHLHLFRKYAGMLGRHHKIELSTITSFYTEHQKSPFSQQPWESGSLKFKFIVGGSPPSPWEDFQSNRKIHGVIGICHCPSSPDLDSVVEQFAAACKGYSSSLVQRCFAFSPGDTQLADGNNKGNKLVLFPPADQRTQEIHLQTMMQDIAASLLMEFEKWVLQAESGGTILKTPLDSQASLSSEEVIKAKKRRLGRAQKTIGDYCLLAGSPVDANAHYSTALELARLTGDYFWYAGALEGGVCALLMDKAVQRDPIIEEEVKYRYNSVILHYRKSFIQDNAQRVSPLSFELEATLKLARFLCRRELAKEVVELLTSAADGAKSLIDASDRLILYIEIARLYGTLGYHRKAAFFSRQVAQLYLQQENSLAAISAMQVLALTTKAYRVQSRASIPKHAIY
;
A
#
# COMPACT_ATOMS: atom_id res chain seq x y z
N GLU A 1 -19.55 25.14 20.36
CA GLU A 1 -18.68 25.12 21.56
C GLU A 1 -18.32 23.67 21.86
N VAL A 2 -17.09 23.19 22.12
CA VAL A 2 -15.70 23.71 22.09
C VAL A 2 -14.83 22.49 21.68
N LYS A 3 -14.17 22.45 20.52
CA LYS A 3 -12.73 22.72 20.25
C LYS A 3 -11.69 22.08 21.21
N ASN A 4 -10.90 21.13 20.68
CA ASN A 4 -9.41 21.02 20.70
C ASN A 4 -9.05 19.72 19.94
N ASN A 5 -8.27 19.67 18.83
CA ASN A 5 -6.89 20.10 18.53
C ASN A 5 -5.82 19.37 19.39
N THR A 6 -4.66 18.96 18.88
CA THR A 6 -3.98 19.12 17.57
C THR A 6 -3.89 17.76 16.81
N LEU A 7 -3.21 17.53 15.68
CA LEU A 7 -2.48 18.33 14.65
C LEU A 7 -3.21 18.17 13.29
N ASP A 8 -2.99 18.89 12.17
CA ASP A 8 -1.96 19.78 11.60
C ASP A 8 -0.81 19.12 10.80
N CYS A 9 -0.78 19.19 9.46
CA CYS A 9 -1.06 20.38 8.65
C CYS A 9 -1.60 20.16 7.21
N VAL A 10 -1.99 21.30 6.60
CA VAL A 10 -2.33 21.57 5.18
C VAL A 10 -3.81 21.45 4.77
N ASN A 11 -4.51 22.57 4.97
CA ASN A 11 -5.59 23.16 4.16
C ASN A 11 -6.54 22.26 3.35
N TYR A 12 -7.84 22.42 3.65
CA TYR A 12 -9.00 21.84 2.96
C TYR A 12 -8.85 21.69 1.44
N PRO A 13 -9.08 20.48 0.89
CA PRO A 13 -9.15 20.27 -0.55
C PRO A 13 -10.30 21.09 -1.15
N SER A 14 -10.03 21.75 -2.29
CA SER A 14 -11.11 22.21 -3.17
C SER A 14 -12.04 21.04 -3.51
N ALA A 15 -13.33 21.30 -3.76
CA ALA A 15 -14.29 20.24 -4.10
C ALA A 15 -13.82 19.34 -5.26
N LEU A 16 -13.04 19.92 -6.19
CA LEU A 16 -12.35 19.22 -7.27
C LEU A 16 -11.44 18.10 -6.75
N LEU A 17 -10.60 18.35 -5.75
CA LEU A 17 -9.67 17.34 -5.22
C LEU A 17 -10.41 16.27 -4.41
N ARG A 18 -11.48 16.60 -3.68
CA ARG A 18 -12.36 15.58 -3.06
C ARG A 18 -13.02 14.69 -4.11
N LEU A 19 -13.51 15.28 -5.21
CA LEU A 19 -14.12 14.54 -6.31
C LEU A 19 -13.13 13.70 -7.12
N LEU A 20 -11.90 14.19 -7.34
CA LEU A 20 -10.83 13.40 -7.98
C LEU A 20 -10.43 12.21 -7.07
N LEU A 21 -10.32 12.42 -5.76
CA LEU A 21 -10.07 11.33 -4.80
C LEU A 21 -11.19 10.27 -4.84
N SER A 22 -12.47 10.68 -4.83
CA SER A 22 -13.58 9.73 -4.91
C SER A 22 -13.75 9.05 -6.27
N ALA A 23 -13.54 9.77 -7.37
CA ALA A 23 -13.69 9.23 -8.72
C ALA A 23 -12.59 8.21 -9.05
N PHE A 24 -11.34 8.48 -8.67
CA PHE A 24 -10.23 7.54 -8.90
C PHE A 24 -10.21 6.36 -7.93
N SER A 25 -10.82 6.46 -6.76
CA SER A 25 -10.94 5.33 -5.82
C SER A 25 -11.96 4.26 -6.26
N ALA A 26 -12.83 4.56 -7.24
CA ALA A 26 -13.83 3.63 -7.76
C ALA A 26 -13.37 2.86 -9.03
N VAL A 27 -12.13 3.09 -9.46
CA VAL A 27 -11.57 2.54 -10.70
C VAL A 27 -10.97 1.17 -10.41
N LEU A 28 -11.39 0.14 -11.15
CA LEU A 28 -10.62 -1.09 -11.25
C LEU A 28 -9.30 -0.78 -11.96
N PHE A 29 -8.23 -0.61 -11.20
CA PHE A 29 -6.88 -0.76 -11.74
C PHE A 29 -6.71 -2.24 -12.11
N PRO A 30 -6.31 -2.57 -13.35
CA PRO A 30 -6.13 -3.95 -13.75
C PRO A 30 -4.95 -4.58 -13.01
N ALA A 31 -5.02 -5.91 -12.85
CA ALA A 31 -4.09 -6.74 -12.09
C ALA A 31 -2.62 -6.72 -12.56
N THR A 32 -2.30 -6.08 -13.68
CA THR A 32 -1.01 -6.13 -14.37
C THR A 32 -0.06 -4.97 -14.03
N ALA A 33 -0.57 -3.91 -13.41
CA ALA A 33 0.21 -2.71 -13.11
C ALA A 33 1.42 -3.03 -12.22
N THR A 34 2.58 -2.47 -12.57
CA THR A 34 3.78 -2.51 -11.72
C THR A 34 3.81 -1.31 -10.77
N MET A 35 3.28 -0.16 -11.17
CA MET A 35 3.11 0.98 -10.27
C MET A 35 1.92 0.75 -9.33
N GLU A 36 2.02 1.21 -8.09
CA GLU A 36 0.94 1.14 -7.11
C GLU A 36 0.26 2.51 -6.89
N PRO A 37 -1.08 2.58 -6.77
CA PRO A 37 -1.78 3.82 -6.49
C PRO A 37 -1.60 4.26 -5.03
N ASP A 38 -1.64 5.59 -4.81
CA ASP A 38 -1.60 6.23 -3.50
C ASP A 38 -0.32 5.99 -2.67
N VAL A 39 0.81 5.71 -3.33
CA VAL A 39 2.10 5.41 -2.68
C VAL A 39 2.85 6.64 -2.14
N SER A 40 3.25 6.55 -0.88
CA SER A 40 4.06 7.51 -0.12
C SER A 40 5.42 6.91 0.26
N ILE A 41 6.32 7.74 0.80
CA ILE A 41 7.60 7.28 1.35
C ILE A 41 7.41 6.26 2.48
N ASP A 42 6.37 6.44 3.32
CA ASP A 42 6.08 5.54 4.44
C ASP A 42 5.27 4.28 4.04
N THR A 43 4.91 4.10 2.77
CA THR A 43 4.11 2.96 2.31
C THR A 43 4.80 1.60 2.53
N SER A 44 6.13 1.57 2.65
CA SER A 44 6.89 0.34 3.00
C SER A 44 6.59 -0.18 4.41
N SER A 45 6.02 0.65 5.29
CA SER A 45 5.61 0.29 6.66
C SER A 45 4.16 -0.20 6.80
N ILE A 46 3.43 -0.34 5.70
CA ILE A 46 1.98 -0.59 5.74
C ILE A 46 1.68 -2.04 5.37
N ILE A 47 1.07 -2.77 6.31
CA ILE A 47 0.62 -4.14 6.15
C ILE A 47 -0.69 -4.16 5.35
N ARG A 48 -0.77 -4.95 4.28
CA ARG A 48 -2.03 -5.14 3.53
C ARG A 48 -2.84 -6.30 4.08
N ILE A 49 -4.13 -6.07 4.27
CA ILE A 49 -5.11 -7.09 4.67
C ILE A 49 -6.23 -7.13 3.62
N ALA A 50 -6.49 -8.28 3.01
CA ALA A 50 -7.64 -8.46 2.13
C ALA A 50 -8.93 -8.58 2.97
N VAL A 51 -9.98 -7.85 2.58
CA VAL A 51 -11.29 -7.90 3.25
C VAL A 51 -12.32 -8.43 2.26
N LEU A 52 -12.86 -9.63 2.54
CA LEU A 52 -13.65 -10.42 1.59
C LEU A 52 -15.08 -10.64 2.11
N PRO A 53 -16.12 -10.54 1.27
CA PRO A 53 -17.46 -11.00 1.63
C PRO A 53 -17.48 -12.54 1.62
N ILE A 54 -17.96 -13.16 2.70
CA ILE A 54 -18.09 -14.61 2.85
C ILE A 54 -19.57 -14.95 3.11
N GLY A 55 -20.07 -16.01 2.47
CA GLY A 55 -21.48 -16.33 2.46
C GLY A 55 -22.31 -15.31 1.67
N THR A 56 -23.62 -15.40 1.80
CA THR A 56 -24.54 -14.41 1.24
C THR A 56 -24.52 -13.17 2.13
N ILE A 57 -24.07 -12.04 1.58
CA ILE A 57 -24.09 -10.74 2.27
C ILE A 57 -24.45 -9.62 1.30
N HIS A 58 -25.41 -8.77 1.69
CA HIS A 58 -25.81 -7.62 0.88
C HIS A 58 -24.71 -6.53 0.86
N LEU A 59 -24.41 -5.97 -0.31
CA LEU A 59 -23.28 -5.05 -0.53
C LEU A 59 -23.27 -3.84 0.43
N HIS A 60 -24.44 -3.32 0.81
CA HIS A 60 -24.53 -2.23 1.79
C HIS A 60 -24.05 -2.65 3.20
N LEU A 61 -24.39 -3.86 3.66
CA LEU A 61 -23.95 -4.39 4.94
C LEU A 61 -22.45 -4.70 4.92
N PHE A 62 -21.95 -5.32 3.85
CA PHE A 62 -20.51 -5.54 3.66
C PHE A 62 -19.72 -4.23 3.74
N ARG A 63 -20.18 -3.17 3.04
CA ARG A 63 -19.56 -1.83 3.11
C ARG A 63 -19.65 -1.21 4.51
N LYS A 64 -20.74 -1.43 5.26
CA LYS A 64 -20.87 -0.96 6.65
C LYS A 64 -19.81 -1.60 7.55
N TYR A 65 -19.69 -2.94 7.52
CA TYR A 65 -18.72 -3.67 8.35
C TYR A 65 -17.26 -3.39 7.94
N ALA A 66 -16.97 -3.34 6.63
CA ALA A 66 -15.65 -2.93 6.13
C ALA A 66 -15.30 -1.47 6.52
N GLY A 67 -16.30 -0.59 6.58
CA GLY A 67 -16.14 0.78 7.07
C GLY A 67 -15.83 0.89 8.56
N MET A 68 -16.28 -0.07 9.38
CA MET A 68 -15.87 -0.19 10.78
C MET A 68 -14.41 -0.65 10.88
N LEU A 69 -14.02 -1.70 10.15
CA LEU A 69 -12.62 -2.16 10.07
C LEU A 69 -11.64 -1.04 9.67
N GLY A 70 -12.01 -0.22 8.68
CA GLY A 70 -11.18 0.90 8.20
C GLY A 70 -10.81 1.94 9.26
N ARG A 71 -11.50 1.98 10.40
CA ARG A 71 -11.13 2.84 11.54
C ARG A 71 -9.86 2.34 12.25
N HIS A 72 -9.63 1.03 12.25
CA HIS A 72 -8.50 0.35 12.91
C HIS A 72 -7.28 0.21 11.99
N HIS A 73 -6.97 1.27 11.22
CA HIS A 73 -5.83 1.30 10.28
C HIS A 73 -4.48 1.56 10.96
N LYS A 74 -4.47 1.89 12.25
CA LYS A 74 -3.29 2.04 13.10
C LYS A 74 -3.57 1.35 14.44
N ILE A 75 -2.66 0.50 14.91
CA ILE A 75 -2.70 -0.14 16.23
C ILE A 75 -1.38 0.16 16.93
N GLU A 76 -1.44 0.82 18.09
CA GLU A 76 -0.25 1.11 18.90
C GLU A 76 0.28 -0.17 19.55
N LEU A 77 1.61 -0.36 19.55
CA LEU A 77 2.26 -1.57 20.05
C LEU A 77 1.98 -1.82 21.54
N SER A 78 1.88 -0.74 22.33
CA SER A 78 1.56 -0.79 23.76
C SER A 78 0.22 -1.48 24.05
N THR A 79 -0.68 -1.51 23.08
CA THR A 79 -2.01 -2.13 23.22
C THR A 79 -2.09 -3.59 22.78
N ILE A 80 -1.02 -4.15 22.18
CA ILE A 80 -0.97 -5.55 21.75
C ILE A 80 -0.06 -6.43 22.64
N THR A 81 0.67 -5.84 23.58
CA THR A 81 1.56 -6.52 24.52
C THR A 81 0.88 -7.67 25.27
N SER A 82 -0.39 -7.53 25.64
CA SER A 82 -1.17 -8.59 26.31
C SER A 82 -1.62 -9.74 25.39
N PHE A 83 -1.61 -9.54 24.08
CA PHE A 83 -1.91 -10.55 23.06
C PHE A 83 -0.65 -11.20 22.47
N TYR A 84 0.50 -10.59 22.71
CA TYR A 84 1.79 -11.02 22.20
C TYR A 84 2.44 -12.02 23.16
N THR A 85 2.74 -13.22 22.66
CA THR A 85 3.35 -14.30 23.45
C THR A 85 4.72 -14.67 22.87
N GLU A 86 5.79 -14.15 23.46
CA GLU A 86 7.16 -14.48 23.06
C GLU A 86 7.45 -15.96 23.32
N HIS A 87 7.61 -16.75 22.26
CA HIS A 87 7.93 -18.19 22.34
C HIS A 87 9.43 -18.48 22.30
N GLN A 88 10.21 -17.56 21.73
CA GLN A 88 11.68 -17.58 21.60
C GLN A 88 12.16 -16.13 21.61
N LYS A 89 13.45 -15.90 21.89
CA LYS A 89 14.04 -14.55 21.86
C LYS A 89 13.72 -13.85 20.52
N SER A 90 12.96 -12.76 20.59
CA SER A 90 12.54 -12.00 19.41
C SER A 90 13.75 -11.50 18.58
N PRO A 91 13.69 -11.56 17.23
CA PRO A 91 14.65 -10.89 16.36
C PRO A 91 14.51 -9.36 16.36
N PHE A 92 13.40 -8.80 16.85
CA PHE A 92 13.15 -7.35 16.89
C PHE A 92 13.73 -6.74 18.18
N SER A 93 15.06 -6.70 18.25
CA SER A 93 15.83 -6.32 19.44
C SER A 93 15.61 -4.88 19.93
N GLN A 94 15.10 -4.00 19.06
CA GLN A 94 14.84 -2.58 19.31
C GLN A 94 13.34 -2.22 19.14
N GLN A 95 12.44 -3.20 19.27
CA GLN A 95 11.00 -3.01 19.09
C GLN A 95 10.45 -1.90 20.03
N PRO A 96 9.91 -0.79 19.49
CA PRO A 96 9.52 0.37 20.29
C PRO A 96 8.11 0.21 20.89
N TRP A 97 7.95 -0.71 21.85
CA TRP A 97 6.65 -1.09 22.42
C TRP A 97 5.79 0.08 22.93
N GLU A 98 6.38 1.12 23.51
CA GLU A 98 5.64 2.26 24.08
C GLU A 98 5.21 3.33 23.07
N SER A 99 5.87 3.42 21.91
CA SER A 99 5.74 4.56 20.97
C SER A 99 5.50 4.18 19.51
N GLY A 100 5.77 2.93 19.13
CA GLY A 100 5.56 2.43 17.78
C GLY A 100 4.15 1.89 17.53
N SER A 101 3.87 1.62 16.26
CA SER A 101 2.56 1.17 15.81
C SER A 101 2.61 0.33 14.55
N LEU A 102 1.72 -0.65 14.44
CA LEU A 102 1.44 -1.33 13.18
C LEU A 102 0.42 -0.52 12.36
N LYS A 103 0.67 -0.38 11.05
CA LYS A 103 -0.22 0.31 10.09
C LYS A 103 -0.85 -0.69 9.13
N PHE A 104 -2.14 -0.54 8.85
CA PHE A 104 -2.91 -1.45 8.00
C PHE A 104 -3.58 -0.73 6.83
N LYS A 105 -3.50 -1.33 5.63
CA LYS A 105 -4.31 -0.96 4.45
C LYS A 105 -5.26 -2.10 4.12
N PHE A 106 -6.55 -1.88 4.36
CA PHE A 106 -7.61 -2.84 4.05
C PHE A 106 -7.96 -2.81 2.56
N ILE A 107 -7.71 -3.91 1.87
CA ILE A 107 -8.00 -4.10 0.44
C ILE A 107 -9.39 -4.75 0.32
N VAL A 108 -10.42 -3.92 0.24
CA VAL A 108 -11.82 -4.35 0.18
C VAL A 108 -12.13 -5.01 -1.16
N GLY A 109 -12.59 -6.26 -1.13
CA GLY A 109 -12.70 -7.14 -2.31
C GLY A 109 -11.43 -7.92 -2.63
N GLY A 110 -10.31 -7.63 -1.94
CA GLY A 110 -9.02 -8.27 -2.17
C GLY A 110 -8.30 -7.80 -3.43
N SER A 111 -7.16 -8.42 -3.71
CA SER A 111 -6.34 -8.17 -4.90
C SER A 111 -5.54 -9.41 -5.26
N PRO A 112 -5.21 -9.65 -6.55
CA PRO A 112 -4.29 -10.70 -6.94
C PRO A 112 -2.89 -10.46 -6.36
N PRO A 113 -2.04 -11.51 -6.26
CA PRO A 113 -0.66 -11.38 -5.79
C PRO A 113 0.15 -10.51 -6.77
N SER A 114 1.01 -9.64 -6.23
CA SER A 114 1.90 -8.80 -7.05
C SER A 114 3.12 -9.62 -7.48
N PRO A 115 3.56 -9.58 -8.76
CA PRO A 115 4.79 -10.24 -9.19
C PRO A 115 6.07 -9.63 -8.58
N TRP A 116 5.93 -8.51 -7.84
CA TRP A 116 7.00 -7.81 -7.13
C TRP A 116 6.97 -8.03 -5.62
N GLU A 117 6.16 -8.97 -5.13
CA GLU A 117 5.92 -9.14 -3.69
C GLU A 117 7.18 -9.57 -2.90
N ASP A 118 8.09 -10.32 -3.52
CA ASP A 118 9.39 -10.66 -2.93
C ASP A 118 10.38 -9.48 -2.89
N PHE A 119 10.22 -8.51 -3.81
CA PHE A 119 11.05 -7.30 -3.84
C PHE A 119 10.57 -6.24 -2.85
N GLN A 120 9.25 -6.08 -2.71
CA GLN A 120 8.61 -5.10 -1.82
C GLN A 120 7.56 -5.82 -0.97
N SER A 121 7.97 -6.21 0.25
CA SER A 121 7.17 -7.08 1.13
C SER A 121 5.85 -6.46 1.58
N ASN A 122 5.74 -5.13 1.55
CA ASN A 122 4.50 -4.39 1.80
C ASN A 122 3.45 -4.54 0.67
N ARG A 123 3.79 -5.16 -0.46
CA ARG A 123 2.83 -5.54 -1.51
C ARG A 123 2.12 -6.88 -1.21
N LYS A 124 2.68 -7.72 -0.34
CA LYS A 124 2.06 -9.00 0.10
C LYS A 124 0.76 -8.73 0.86
N ILE A 125 -0.25 -9.55 0.61
CA ILE A 125 -1.43 -9.64 1.47
C ILE A 125 -1.06 -10.54 2.66
N HIS A 126 -0.65 -9.92 3.76
CA HIS A 126 -0.20 -10.63 4.97
C HIS A 126 -1.35 -11.20 5.79
N GLY A 127 -2.58 -10.74 5.58
CA GLY A 127 -3.75 -11.31 6.24
C GLY A 127 -5.04 -11.22 5.43
N VAL A 128 -6.00 -12.07 5.79
CA VAL A 128 -7.34 -12.12 5.19
C VAL A 128 -8.40 -12.04 6.27
N ILE A 129 -9.28 -11.05 6.17
CA ILE A 129 -10.47 -10.90 6.99
C ILE A 129 -11.71 -11.23 6.14
N GLY A 130 -12.37 -12.33 6.45
CA GLY A 130 -13.71 -12.63 5.95
C GLY A 130 -14.76 -11.82 6.71
N ILE A 131 -15.78 -11.31 6.02
CA ILE A 131 -16.96 -10.69 6.63
C ILE A 131 -18.19 -11.50 6.23
N CYS A 132 -18.87 -12.05 7.23
CA CYS A 132 -20.13 -12.78 7.08
C CYS A 132 -21.26 -12.04 7.81
N HIS A 133 -22.48 -12.11 7.28
CA HIS A 133 -23.69 -11.67 7.97
C HIS A 133 -24.58 -12.87 8.25
N CYS A 134 -24.58 -13.33 9.51
CA CYS A 134 -25.20 -14.59 9.92
C CYS A 134 -26.70 -14.73 9.56
N PRO A 135 -27.55 -13.69 9.63
CA PRO A 135 -28.96 -13.79 9.23
C PRO A 135 -29.16 -14.11 7.73
N SER A 136 -28.17 -13.83 6.89
CA SER A 136 -28.17 -14.19 5.46
C SER A 136 -27.35 -15.46 5.15
N SER A 137 -26.56 -15.93 6.13
CA SER A 137 -25.70 -17.11 6.02
C SER A 137 -25.84 -17.95 7.31
N PRO A 138 -26.95 -18.71 7.44
CA PRO A 138 -27.27 -19.42 8.69
C PRO A 138 -26.34 -20.61 8.97
N ASP A 139 -25.86 -21.28 7.92
CA ASP A 139 -24.92 -22.39 8.01
C ASP A 139 -23.48 -21.88 8.21
N LEU A 140 -22.95 -22.08 9.43
CA LEU A 140 -21.58 -21.67 9.78
C LEU A 140 -20.51 -22.61 9.20
N ASP A 141 -20.80 -23.89 8.91
CA ASP A 141 -19.84 -24.79 8.28
C ASP A 141 -19.59 -24.38 6.84
N SER A 142 -20.65 -24.10 6.07
CA SER A 142 -20.51 -23.56 4.72
C SER A 142 -19.76 -22.22 4.71
N VAL A 143 -19.97 -21.35 5.70
CA VAL A 143 -19.20 -20.10 5.86
C VAL A 143 -17.71 -20.37 6.09
N VAL A 144 -17.36 -21.35 6.93
CA VAL A 144 -15.96 -21.74 7.19
C VAL A 144 -15.31 -22.36 5.95
N GLU A 145 -16.02 -23.22 5.23
CA GLU A 145 -15.54 -23.81 3.96
C GLU A 145 -15.31 -22.74 2.89
N GLN A 146 -16.27 -21.83 2.70
CA GLN A 146 -16.16 -20.72 1.75
C GLN A 146 -15.00 -19.79 2.12
N PHE A 147 -14.79 -19.49 3.41
CA PHE A 147 -13.65 -18.71 3.88
C PHE A 147 -12.31 -19.43 3.62
N ALA A 148 -12.23 -20.73 3.93
CA ALA A 148 -11.05 -21.54 3.66
C ALA A 148 -10.75 -21.63 2.15
N ALA A 149 -11.77 -21.71 1.30
CA ALA A 149 -11.62 -21.67 -0.15
C ALA A 149 -11.12 -20.31 -0.65
N ALA A 150 -11.69 -19.20 -0.17
CA ALA A 150 -11.28 -17.84 -0.52
C ALA A 150 -9.82 -17.55 -0.14
N CYS A 151 -9.38 -18.01 1.04
CA CYS A 151 -8.00 -17.87 1.52
C CYS A 151 -6.95 -18.57 0.63
N LYS A 152 -7.32 -19.59 -0.17
CA LYS A 152 -6.38 -20.27 -1.10
C LYS A 152 -5.81 -19.34 -2.17
N GLY A 153 -6.49 -18.24 -2.49
CA GLY A 153 -6.00 -17.21 -3.42
C GLY A 153 -4.87 -16.32 -2.85
N TYR A 154 -4.57 -16.43 -1.55
CA TYR A 154 -3.65 -15.55 -0.82
C TYR A 154 -2.53 -16.36 -0.17
N SER A 155 -1.63 -16.91 -0.98
CA SER A 155 -0.48 -17.74 -0.55
C SER A 155 0.45 -17.05 0.45
N SER A 156 0.56 -15.71 0.36
CA SER A 156 1.38 -14.88 1.26
C SER A 156 0.66 -14.49 2.57
N SER A 157 -0.58 -14.97 2.80
CA SER A 157 -1.33 -14.66 4.03
C SER A 157 -0.88 -15.50 5.23
N LEU A 158 -0.49 -14.81 6.28
CA LEU A 158 -0.01 -15.37 7.56
C LEU A 158 -1.17 -15.50 8.57
N VAL A 159 -2.04 -14.49 8.62
CA VAL A 159 -3.16 -14.44 9.58
C VAL A 159 -4.51 -14.41 8.88
N GLN A 160 -5.40 -15.30 9.28
CA GLN A 160 -6.73 -15.47 8.71
C GLN A 160 -7.79 -15.47 9.82
N ARG A 161 -8.81 -14.61 9.69
CA ARG A 161 -9.98 -14.55 10.59
C ARG A 161 -11.25 -14.29 9.76
N CYS A 162 -12.38 -14.85 10.16
CA CYS A 162 -13.69 -14.58 9.59
C CYS A 162 -14.60 -13.99 10.67
N PHE A 163 -15.04 -12.75 10.47
CA PHE A 163 -15.89 -12.00 11.38
C PHE A 163 -17.34 -12.15 10.95
N ALA A 164 -18.13 -12.86 11.75
CA ALA A 164 -19.51 -13.21 11.44
C ALA A 164 -20.46 -12.40 12.35
N PHE A 165 -21.19 -11.46 11.74
CA PHE A 165 -21.99 -10.46 12.45
C PHE A 165 -23.45 -10.88 12.61
N SER A 166 -24.00 -10.61 13.79
CA SER A 166 -25.39 -10.85 14.18
C SER A 166 -25.81 -12.34 14.15
N PRO A 167 -25.05 -13.26 14.78
CA PRO A 167 -25.46 -14.66 14.93
C PRO A 167 -26.78 -14.79 15.72
N GLY A 168 -27.58 -15.79 15.36
CA GLY A 168 -28.69 -16.27 16.20
C GLY A 168 -28.21 -17.21 17.31
N ASP A 169 -29.10 -17.53 18.25
CA ASP A 169 -28.76 -18.33 19.45
C ASP A 169 -28.19 -19.72 19.12
N THR A 170 -28.71 -20.37 18.08
CA THR A 170 -28.19 -21.65 17.57
C THR A 170 -26.76 -21.54 17.05
N GLN A 171 -26.45 -20.45 16.35
CA GLN A 171 -25.12 -20.16 15.82
C GLN A 171 -24.13 -19.76 16.92
N LEU A 172 -24.59 -19.12 18.00
CA LEU A 172 -23.77 -18.85 19.20
C LEU A 172 -23.36 -20.15 19.90
N ALA A 173 -24.26 -21.12 20.03
CA ALA A 173 -23.96 -22.42 20.61
C ALA A 173 -22.99 -23.25 19.74
N ASP A 174 -23.20 -23.25 18.42
CA ASP A 174 -22.37 -23.95 17.44
C ASP A 174 -20.96 -23.33 17.29
N GLY A 175 -20.89 -21.99 17.24
CA GLY A 175 -19.64 -21.25 17.04
C GLY A 175 -18.57 -21.49 18.12
N ASN A 176 -18.96 -21.80 19.35
CA ASN A 176 -18.01 -22.14 20.42
C ASN A 176 -17.16 -23.39 20.13
N ASN A 177 -17.61 -24.27 19.23
CA ASN A 177 -16.86 -25.46 18.80
C ASN A 177 -16.01 -25.21 17.54
N LYS A 178 -16.20 -24.08 16.86
CA LYS A 178 -15.56 -23.74 15.58
C LYS A 178 -14.36 -22.85 15.86
N GLY A 179 -13.16 -23.45 15.85
CA GLY A 179 -11.93 -22.86 16.38
C GLY A 179 -11.49 -21.52 15.76
N ASN A 180 -10.41 -20.97 16.33
CA ASN A 180 -9.93 -19.57 16.32
C ASN A 180 -9.95 -18.76 15.00
N LYS A 181 -10.27 -19.36 13.85
CA LYS A 181 -10.50 -18.65 12.58
C LYS A 181 -11.90 -18.03 12.48
N LEU A 182 -12.93 -18.55 13.12
CA LEU A 182 -14.28 -17.95 13.12
C LEU A 182 -14.48 -17.13 14.39
N VAL A 183 -14.98 -15.89 14.24
CA VAL A 183 -15.23 -14.97 15.36
C VAL A 183 -16.64 -14.41 15.23
N LEU A 184 -17.46 -14.68 16.24
CA LEU A 184 -18.86 -14.24 16.26
C LEU A 184 -19.00 -12.87 16.93
N PHE A 185 -19.75 -11.98 16.29
CA PHE A 185 -20.09 -10.64 16.81
C PHE A 185 -21.60 -10.58 17.09
N PRO A 186 -22.05 -10.82 18.34
CA PRO A 186 -23.46 -10.76 18.71
C PRO A 186 -24.17 -9.45 18.28
N PRO A 187 -25.50 -9.48 18.09
CA PRO A 187 -26.28 -8.25 17.90
C PRO A 187 -26.06 -7.29 19.09
N ALA A 188 -25.48 -6.13 18.80
CA ALA A 188 -25.21 -5.07 19.78
C ALA A 188 -25.24 -3.71 19.07
N ASP A 189 -25.20 -2.63 19.85
CA ASP A 189 -25.03 -1.29 19.29
C ASP A 189 -23.65 -1.14 18.61
N GLN A 190 -23.52 -0.14 17.73
CA GLN A 190 -22.30 0.03 16.94
C GLN A 190 -21.06 0.29 17.80
N ARG A 191 -21.17 0.98 18.94
CA ARG A 191 -20.01 1.29 19.80
C ARG A 191 -19.48 0.02 20.45
N THR A 192 -20.37 -0.84 20.96
CA THR A 192 -19.98 -2.15 21.51
C THR A 192 -19.33 -3.04 20.44
N GLN A 193 -19.88 -3.06 19.21
CA GLN A 193 -19.27 -3.78 18.10
C GLN A 193 -17.89 -3.22 17.71
N GLU A 194 -17.68 -1.91 17.75
CA GLU A 194 -16.37 -1.27 17.49
C GLU A 194 -15.34 -1.59 18.58
N ILE A 195 -15.74 -1.65 19.85
CA ILE A 195 -14.86 -2.04 20.96
C ILE A 195 -14.39 -3.50 20.76
N HIS A 196 -15.31 -4.42 20.48
CA HIS A 196 -14.95 -5.82 20.19
C HIS A 196 -14.06 -5.93 18.95
N LEU A 197 -14.32 -5.13 17.91
CA LEU A 197 -13.52 -5.11 16.69
C LEU A 197 -12.10 -4.61 16.94
N GLN A 198 -11.93 -3.62 17.83
CA GLN A 198 -10.61 -3.17 18.28
C GLN A 198 -9.82 -4.32 18.92
N THR A 199 -10.43 -5.06 19.85
CA THR A 199 -9.82 -6.23 20.50
C THR A 199 -9.42 -7.30 19.48
N MET A 200 -10.27 -7.60 18.50
CA MET A 200 -9.93 -8.57 17.45
C MET A 200 -8.84 -8.07 16.49
N MET A 201 -8.75 -6.77 16.25
CA MET A 201 -7.64 -6.19 15.47
C MET A 201 -6.32 -6.18 16.25
N GLN A 202 -6.36 -6.10 17.59
CA GLN A 202 -5.20 -6.27 18.46
C GLN A 202 -4.67 -7.72 18.46
N ASP A 203 -5.57 -8.72 18.50
CA ASP A 203 -5.21 -10.15 18.29
C ASP A 203 -4.57 -10.39 16.91
N ILE A 204 -5.14 -9.84 15.83
CA ILE A 204 -4.57 -9.94 14.48
C ILE A 204 -3.19 -9.27 14.41
N ALA A 205 -3.04 -8.09 15.03
CA ALA A 205 -1.78 -7.36 15.10
C ALA A 205 -0.67 -8.15 15.82
N ALA A 206 -0.96 -8.73 16.99
CA ALA A 206 -0.02 -9.60 17.70
C ALA A 206 0.30 -10.88 16.92
N SER A 207 -0.72 -11.52 16.33
CA SER A 207 -0.55 -12.72 15.48
C SER A 207 0.38 -12.45 14.29
N LEU A 208 0.23 -11.29 13.64
CA LEU A 208 1.08 -10.89 12.51
C LEU A 208 2.52 -10.64 12.96
N LEU A 209 2.72 -9.97 14.11
CA LEU A 209 4.04 -9.71 14.66
C LEU A 209 4.82 -11.01 14.91
N MET A 210 4.19 -12.00 15.55
CA MET A 210 4.80 -13.32 15.81
C MET A 210 5.11 -14.10 14.51
N GLU A 211 4.26 -14.04 13.49
CA GLU A 211 4.55 -14.67 12.19
C GLU A 211 5.66 -13.92 11.41
N PHE A 212 5.80 -12.60 11.59
CA PHE A 212 6.94 -11.84 11.04
C PHE A 212 8.26 -12.24 11.70
N GLU A 213 8.32 -12.41 13.02
CA GLU A 213 9.51 -12.88 13.73
C GLU A 213 9.95 -14.26 13.24
N LYS A 214 9.00 -15.19 13.17
CA LYS A 214 9.19 -16.54 12.63
C LYS A 214 9.71 -16.52 11.19
N TRP A 215 9.21 -15.60 10.35
CA TRP A 215 9.73 -15.42 8.99
C TRP A 215 11.18 -14.91 8.99
N VAL A 216 11.51 -13.93 9.83
CA VAL A 216 12.86 -13.38 9.96
C VAL A 216 13.87 -14.44 10.40
N LEU A 217 13.56 -15.19 11.47
CA LEU A 217 14.40 -16.29 11.97
C LEU A 217 14.64 -17.37 10.89
N GLN A 218 13.62 -17.68 10.09
CA GLN A 218 13.76 -18.58 8.94
C GLN A 218 14.64 -17.98 7.83
N ALA A 219 14.53 -16.68 7.55
CA ALA A 219 15.33 -16.01 6.53
C ALA A 219 16.82 -15.93 6.89
N GLU A 220 17.14 -15.68 8.16
CA GLU A 220 18.51 -15.67 8.68
C GLU A 220 19.21 -17.03 8.57
N SER A 221 18.46 -18.14 8.63
CA SER A 221 19.00 -19.51 8.42
C SER A 221 19.58 -19.75 7.02
N GLY A 222 19.41 -18.81 6.08
CA GLY A 222 20.00 -18.88 4.74
C GLY A 222 19.22 -19.76 3.76
N GLY A 223 17.93 -20.03 4.04
CA GLY A 223 17.01 -20.82 3.21
C GLY A 223 16.26 -20.02 2.13
N THR A 224 15.97 -18.74 2.35
CA THR A 224 15.06 -17.96 1.48
C THR A 224 15.62 -17.72 0.08
N ILE A 225 14.79 -17.89 -0.95
CA ILE A 225 15.10 -17.56 -2.35
C ILE A 225 14.13 -16.47 -2.77
N LEU A 226 14.64 -15.28 -3.06
CA LEU A 226 13.86 -14.10 -3.44
C LEU A 226 14.13 -13.77 -4.90
N LYS A 227 13.06 -13.70 -5.70
CA LYS A 227 13.15 -13.47 -7.16
C LYS A 227 12.32 -12.27 -7.58
N THR A 228 12.66 -11.73 -8.73
CA THR A 228 11.95 -10.63 -9.39
C THR A 228 11.76 -10.94 -10.88
N PRO A 229 10.79 -10.32 -11.56
CA PRO A 229 10.67 -10.34 -13.02
C PRO A 229 11.91 -9.85 -13.79
N LEU A 230 12.89 -9.22 -13.12
CA LEU A 230 14.16 -8.78 -13.71
C LEU A 230 15.25 -9.87 -13.73
N ASP A 231 15.08 -10.98 -12.98
CA ASP A 231 16.11 -12.00 -12.83
C ASP A 231 16.18 -12.95 -14.04
N SER A 232 17.32 -12.93 -14.74
CA SER A 232 17.59 -13.81 -15.89
C SER A 232 17.81 -15.28 -15.49
N GLN A 233 17.35 -16.20 -16.33
CA GLN A 233 17.53 -17.66 -16.19
C GLN A 233 18.85 -18.14 -16.82
N ALA A 234 19.97 -17.53 -16.45
CA ALA A 234 21.30 -17.91 -16.95
C ALA A 234 21.97 -18.96 -16.05
N SER A 235 22.66 -19.93 -16.66
CA SER A 235 23.51 -20.89 -15.94
C SER A 235 24.78 -20.21 -15.43
N LEU A 236 25.13 -20.42 -14.16
CA LEU A 236 26.24 -19.73 -13.49
C LEU A 236 27.53 -20.55 -13.49
N SER A 237 28.66 -19.87 -13.73
CA SER A 237 30.02 -20.37 -13.49
C SER A 237 30.42 -20.29 -12.01
N SER A 238 31.55 -20.91 -11.63
CA SER A 238 31.98 -21.04 -10.23
C SER A 238 32.21 -19.71 -9.50
N GLU A 239 32.74 -18.68 -10.17
CA GLU A 239 32.89 -17.33 -9.57
C GLU A 239 31.52 -16.64 -9.40
N GLU A 240 30.62 -16.84 -10.36
CA GLU A 240 29.26 -16.33 -10.30
C GLU A 240 28.45 -17.00 -9.18
N VAL A 241 28.74 -18.24 -8.78
CA VAL A 241 28.13 -18.90 -7.62
C VAL A 241 28.46 -18.16 -6.32
N ILE A 242 29.71 -17.73 -6.11
CA ILE A 242 30.10 -16.96 -4.90
C ILE A 242 29.38 -15.60 -4.91
N LYS A 243 29.35 -14.92 -6.06
CA LYS A 243 28.64 -13.65 -6.25
C LYS A 243 27.12 -13.80 -6.03
N ALA A 244 26.53 -14.89 -6.50
CA ALA A 244 25.11 -15.21 -6.31
C ALA A 244 24.77 -15.52 -4.86
N LYS A 245 25.64 -16.23 -4.11
CA LYS A 245 25.46 -16.46 -2.67
C LYS A 245 25.46 -15.13 -1.89
N LYS A 246 26.41 -14.22 -2.19
CA LYS A 246 26.44 -12.87 -1.59
C LYS A 246 25.21 -12.04 -1.98
N ARG A 247 24.77 -12.11 -3.25
CA ARG A 247 23.56 -11.42 -3.72
C ARG A 247 22.33 -11.91 -2.97
N ARG A 248 22.13 -13.23 -2.87
CA ARG A 248 21.02 -13.85 -2.12
C ARG A 248 21.01 -13.42 -0.65
N LEU A 249 22.16 -13.35 0.01
CA LEU A 249 22.26 -12.83 1.38
C LEU A 249 21.86 -11.34 1.45
N GLY A 250 22.32 -10.50 0.52
CA GLY A 250 21.93 -9.08 0.47
C GLY A 250 20.44 -8.88 0.25
N ARG A 251 19.81 -9.69 -0.62
CA ARG A 251 18.35 -9.70 -0.82
C ARG A 251 17.61 -10.15 0.44
N ALA A 252 18.07 -11.22 1.09
CA ALA A 252 17.48 -11.69 2.35
C ALA A 252 17.56 -10.62 3.45
N GLN A 253 18.70 -9.95 3.61
CA GLN A 253 18.87 -8.85 4.56
C GLN A 253 17.96 -7.66 4.24
N LYS A 254 17.79 -7.29 2.95
CA LYS A 254 16.81 -6.28 2.53
C LYS A 254 15.40 -6.66 2.98
N THR A 255 14.97 -7.88 2.68
CA THR A 255 13.62 -8.35 2.99
C THR A 255 13.40 -8.52 4.49
N ILE A 256 14.39 -8.95 5.28
CA ILE A 256 14.33 -8.91 6.75
C ILE A 256 14.09 -7.47 7.22
N GLY A 257 14.80 -6.48 6.66
CA GLY A 257 14.55 -5.06 6.91
C GLY A 257 13.11 -4.62 6.60
N ASP A 258 12.50 -5.13 5.52
CA ASP A 258 11.08 -4.89 5.23
C ASP A 258 10.15 -5.47 6.31
N TYR A 259 10.43 -6.68 6.79
CA TYR A 259 9.62 -7.30 7.85
C TYR A 259 9.78 -6.57 9.19
N CYS A 260 10.98 -6.06 9.51
CA CYS A 260 11.18 -5.16 10.66
C CYS A 260 10.41 -3.83 10.51
N LEU A 261 10.32 -3.25 9.31
CA LEU A 261 9.48 -2.07 9.04
C LEU A 261 7.98 -2.38 9.24
N LEU A 262 7.52 -3.51 8.70
CA LEU A 262 6.13 -3.94 8.84
C LEU A 262 5.77 -4.25 10.30
N ALA A 263 6.71 -4.79 11.07
CA ALA A 263 6.63 -4.97 12.53
C ALA A 263 6.69 -3.65 13.33
N GLY A 264 7.00 -2.51 12.70
CA GLY A 264 7.11 -1.23 13.38
C GLY A 264 8.41 -1.02 14.17
N SER A 265 9.47 -1.80 13.89
CA SER A 265 10.82 -1.57 14.43
C SER A 265 11.74 -0.92 13.38
N PRO A 266 11.81 0.44 13.32
CA PRO A 266 12.63 1.14 12.33
C PRO A 266 14.14 1.02 12.60
N VAL A 267 14.54 0.83 13.86
CA VAL A 267 15.96 0.72 14.24
C VAL A 267 16.55 -0.61 13.78
N ASP A 268 15.87 -1.74 14.08
CA ASP A 268 16.27 -3.06 13.58
C ASP A 268 16.24 -3.08 12.03
N ALA A 269 15.20 -2.50 11.42
CA ALA A 269 15.09 -2.40 9.96
C ALA A 269 16.29 -1.68 9.32
N ASN A 270 16.71 -0.54 9.87
CA ASN A 270 17.81 0.25 9.34
C ASN A 270 19.18 -0.47 9.49
N ALA A 271 19.35 -1.31 10.51
CA ALA A 271 20.53 -2.16 10.64
C ALA A 271 20.61 -3.18 9.49
N HIS A 272 19.53 -3.93 9.24
CA HIS A 272 19.46 -4.90 8.14
C HIS A 272 19.58 -4.24 6.75
N TYR A 273 18.97 -3.07 6.54
CA TYR A 273 19.17 -2.31 5.30
C TYR A 273 20.63 -1.88 5.10
N SER A 274 21.34 -1.49 6.16
CA SER A 274 22.76 -1.12 6.07
C SER A 274 23.60 -2.30 5.56
N THR A 275 23.41 -3.49 6.12
CA THR A 275 24.07 -4.73 5.63
C THR A 275 23.65 -5.09 4.21
N ALA A 276 22.37 -4.92 3.85
CA ALA A 276 21.87 -5.17 2.51
C ALA A 276 22.52 -4.25 1.46
N LEU A 277 22.69 -2.96 1.78
CA LEU A 277 23.33 -1.97 0.91
C LEU A 277 24.79 -2.31 0.62
N GLU A 278 25.54 -2.76 1.62
CA GLU A 278 26.92 -3.22 1.43
C GLU A 278 27.01 -4.43 0.50
N LEU A 279 26.18 -5.45 0.75
CA LEU A 279 26.16 -6.69 -0.04
C LEU A 279 25.66 -6.46 -1.48
N ALA A 280 24.65 -5.62 -1.67
CA ALA A 280 24.14 -5.25 -2.99
C ALA A 280 25.17 -4.44 -3.78
N ARG A 281 25.88 -3.49 -3.13
CA ARG A 281 26.98 -2.73 -3.74
C ARG A 281 28.12 -3.64 -4.21
N LEU A 282 28.53 -4.62 -3.40
CA LEU A 282 29.58 -5.59 -3.74
C LEU A 282 29.19 -6.55 -4.88
N THR A 283 27.89 -6.79 -5.09
CA THR A 283 27.38 -7.73 -6.11
C THR A 283 26.86 -7.05 -7.37
N GLY A 284 26.78 -5.72 -7.38
CA GLY A 284 26.25 -4.90 -8.47
C GLY A 284 24.72 -4.96 -8.59
N ASP A 285 24.00 -5.41 -7.55
CA ASP A 285 22.55 -5.56 -7.57
C ASP A 285 21.85 -4.21 -7.26
N TYR A 286 21.95 -3.28 -8.22
CA TYR A 286 21.49 -1.89 -8.02
C TYR A 286 19.98 -1.74 -7.82
N PHE A 287 19.17 -2.69 -8.31
CA PHE A 287 17.72 -2.70 -8.08
C PHE A 287 17.40 -2.97 -6.60
N TRP A 288 18.05 -3.97 -6.01
CA TRP A 288 17.93 -4.30 -4.58
C TRP A 288 18.62 -3.27 -3.68
N TYR A 289 19.71 -2.65 -4.14
CA TYR A 289 20.30 -1.49 -3.49
C TYR A 289 19.33 -0.30 -3.39
N ALA A 290 18.63 0.04 -4.48
CA ALA A 290 17.62 1.10 -4.50
C ALA A 290 16.45 0.80 -3.53
N GLY A 291 15.95 -0.44 -3.54
CA GLY A 291 14.90 -0.87 -2.60
C GLY A 291 15.32 -0.86 -1.12
N ALA A 292 16.59 -1.14 -0.82
CA ALA A 292 17.12 -1.03 0.55
C ALA A 292 17.30 0.44 0.99
N LEU A 293 17.73 1.34 0.09
CA LEU A 293 17.75 2.78 0.35
C LEU A 293 16.33 3.32 0.61
N GLU A 294 15.36 2.92 -0.20
CA GLU A 294 13.95 3.32 -0.08
C GLU A 294 13.37 2.92 1.30
N GLY A 295 13.63 1.67 1.72
CA GLY A 295 13.27 1.17 3.06
C GLY A 295 13.98 1.93 4.19
N GLY A 296 15.28 2.23 4.05
CA GLY A 296 16.04 3.00 5.03
C GLY A 296 15.53 4.44 5.22
N VAL A 297 14.96 5.07 4.18
CA VAL A 297 14.29 6.37 4.33
C VAL A 297 12.93 6.23 5.01
N CYS A 298 12.18 5.16 4.72
CA CYS A 298 10.94 4.86 5.46
C CYS A 298 11.23 4.66 6.96
N ALA A 299 12.29 3.94 7.32
CA ALA A 299 12.73 3.76 8.71
C ALA A 299 13.02 5.11 9.41
N LEU A 300 13.82 5.98 8.75
CA LEU A 300 14.16 7.32 9.24
C LEU A 300 12.93 8.19 9.55
N LEU A 301 11.87 8.08 8.74
CA LEU A 301 10.62 8.82 8.93
C LEU A 301 9.62 8.16 9.89
N MET A 302 9.86 6.92 10.33
CA MET A 302 9.06 6.24 11.35
C MET A 302 9.63 6.45 12.75
N ASP A 303 10.95 6.34 12.90
CA ASP A 303 11.69 6.58 14.15
C ASP A 303 11.42 7.99 14.70
N LYS A 304 11.25 8.94 13.78
CA LYS A 304 11.08 10.35 14.09
C LYS A 304 9.66 10.79 13.81
N ALA A 305 8.95 11.23 14.84
CA ALA A 305 7.64 11.91 14.75
C ALA A 305 7.77 13.33 14.13
N VAL A 306 8.55 13.45 13.06
CA VAL A 306 9.14 14.69 12.56
C VAL A 306 8.59 14.97 11.17
N GLN A 307 7.38 15.53 11.18
CA GLN A 307 7.03 16.47 10.13
C GLN A 307 7.70 17.81 10.48
N ARG A 308 8.39 18.43 9.50
CA ARG A 308 8.93 19.81 9.52
C ARG A 308 10.33 20.06 10.13
N ASP A 309 11.22 19.07 10.23
CA ASP A 309 12.66 19.35 10.42
C ASP A 309 13.36 19.51 9.05
N PRO A 310 13.94 20.68 8.72
CA PRO A 310 14.68 20.89 7.47
C PRO A 310 15.86 19.94 7.27
N ILE A 311 16.50 19.47 8.34
CA ILE A 311 17.64 18.54 8.26
C ILE A 311 17.18 17.16 7.76
N ILE A 312 16.06 16.67 8.30
CA ILE A 312 15.46 15.40 7.86
C ILE A 312 14.95 15.51 6.41
N GLU A 313 14.42 16.67 6.03
CA GLU A 313 13.96 16.91 4.66
C GLU A 313 15.09 16.88 3.62
N GLU A 314 16.21 17.55 3.87
CA GLU A 314 17.37 17.50 2.98
C GLU A 314 18.00 16.10 2.94
N GLU A 315 18.03 15.38 4.06
CA GLU A 315 18.48 13.97 4.09
C GLU A 315 17.54 13.06 3.28
N VAL A 316 16.22 13.24 3.37
CA VAL A 316 15.23 12.54 2.53
C VAL A 316 15.43 12.87 1.06
N LYS A 317 15.59 14.16 0.70
CA LYS A 317 15.89 14.61 -0.67
C LYS A 317 17.15 13.95 -1.21
N TYR A 318 18.24 13.98 -0.46
CA TYR A 318 19.52 13.38 -0.84
C TYR A 318 19.38 11.86 -1.08
N ARG A 319 18.79 11.13 -0.13
CA ARG A 319 18.59 9.68 -0.24
C ARG A 319 17.65 9.30 -1.38
N TYR A 320 16.52 9.99 -1.56
CA TYR A 320 15.58 9.66 -2.65
C TYR A 320 16.11 9.99 -4.05
N ASN A 321 16.91 11.05 -4.21
CA ASN A 321 17.62 11.27 -5.48
C ASN A 321 18.59 10.13 -5.78
N SER A 322 19.25 9.57 -4.75
CA SER A 322 20.05 8.35 -4.90
C SER A 322 19.20 7.11 -5.23
N VAL A 323 18.01 6.92 -4.63
CA VAL A 323 17.07 5.85 -4.97
C VAL A 323 16.67 5.90 -6.46
N ILE A 324 16.24 7.08 -6.94
CA ILE A 324 15.84 7.31 -8.35
C ILE A 324 17.02 7.00 -9.29
N LEU A 325 18.22 7.48 -8.97
CA LEU A 325 19.44 7.21 -9.74
C LEU A 325 19.77 5.71 -9.80
N HIS A 326 19.62 4.97 -8.70
CA HIS A 326 19.93 3.54 -8.65
C HIS A 326 18.88 2.68 -9.35
N TYR A 327 17.58 3.04 -9.30
CA TYR A 327 16.56 2.41 -10.14
C TYR A 327 16.87 2.61 -11.63
N ARG A 328 17.22 3.84 -12.05
CA ARG A 328 17.64 4.13 -13.43
C ARG A 328 18.87 3.32 -13.84
N LYS A 329 19.88 3.25 -12.96
CA LYS A 329 21.13 2.48 -13.18
C LYS A 329 20.92 0.98 -13.21
N SER A 330 19.83 0.46 -12.64
CA SER A 330 19.51 -0.97 -12.65
C SER A 330 18.98 -1.49 -14.00
N PHE A 331 18.72 -0.59 -14.95
CA PHE A 331 18.39 -0.95 -16.34
C PHE A 331 19.65 -1.41 -17.08
N ILE A 332 19.65 -2.66 -17.50
CA ILE A 332 20.72 -3.28 -18.30
C ILE A 332 20.24 -3.29 -19.75
N GLN A 333 20.92 -2.52 -20.62
CA GLN A 333 20.58 -2.41 -22.05
C GLN A 333 20.87 -3.69 -22.87
N ASP A 334 21.54 -4.68 -22.28
CA ASP A 334 21.81 -5.94 -22.93
C ASP A 334 20.52 -6.79 -23.03
N ASN A 335 20.31 -7.47 -24.16
CA ASN A 335 18.99 -7.96 -24.64
C ASN A 335 18.29 -9.05 -23.78
N ALA A 336 18.76 -9.31 -22.56
CA ALA A 336 18.20 -10.29 -21.63
C ALA A 336 17.07 -9.74 -20.75
N GLN A 337 17.00 -8.42 -20.50
CA GLN A 337 16.06 -7.85 -19.52
C GLN A 337 14.69 -7.53 -20.16
N ARG A 338 13.72 -8.43 -19.97
CA ARG A 338 12.36 -8.32 -20.57
C ARG A 338 11.45 -7.27 -19.91
N VAL A 339 11.80 -6.78 -18.73
CA VAL A 339 10.99 -5.87 -17.93
C VAL A 339 11.84 -4.68 -17.51
N SER A 340 11.33 -3.46 -17.68
CA SER A 340 12.06 -2.24 -17.35
C SER A 340 11.84 -1.83 -15.89
N PRO A 341 12.87 -1.38 -15.15
CA PRO A 341 12.72 -0.82 -13.81
C PRO A 341 12.13 0.60 -13.80
N LEU A 342 11.83 1.18 -14.97
CA LEU A 342 11.30 2.53 -15.13
C LEU A 342 10.05 2.80 -14.27
N SER A 343 9.15 1.84 -14.12
CA SER A 343 7.97 1.98 -13.25
C SER A 343 8.36 2.29 -11.80
N PHE A 344 9.44 1.69 -11.28
CA PHE A 344 9.96 1.96 -9.92
C PHE A 344 10.69 3.31 -9.83
N GLU A 345 11.44 3.70 -10.88
CA GLU A 345 12.06 5.02 -10.96
C GLU A 345 11.02 6.15 -10.88
N LEU A 346 9.93 6.00 -11.64
CA LEU A 346 8.83 6.95 -11.67
C LEU A 346 8.00 6.90 -10.38
N GLU A 347 7.79 5.71 -9.79
CA GLU A 347 7.14 5.57 -8.48
C GLU A 347 7.94 6.28 -7.38
N ALA A 348 9.26 6.10 -7.32
CA ALA A 348 10.14 6.80 -6.38
C ALA A 348 10.15 8.33 -6.60
N THR A 349 10.09 8.78 -7.86
CA THR A 349 9.97 10.20 -8.22
C THR A 349 8.66 10.80 -7.69
N LEU A 350 7.53 10.08 -7.80
CA LEU A 350 6.24 10.50 -7.26
C LEU A 350 6.21 10.48 -5.72
N LYS A 351 6.84 9.49 -5.08
CA LYS A 351 6.98 9.43 -3.61
C LYS A 351 7.72 10.66 -3.07
N LEU A 352 8.83 11.06 -3.70
CA LEU A 352 9.56 12.28 -3.35
C LEU A 352 8.72 13.55 -3.62
N ALA A 353 8.09 13.64 -4.80
CA ALA A 353 7.23 14.79 -5.15
C ALA A 353 6.05 14.96 -4.19
N ARG A 354 5.48 13.85 -3.70
CA ARG A 354 4.43 13.80 -2.66
C ARG A 354 4.94 14.29 -1.31
N PHE A 355 6.11 13.85 -0.87
CA PHE A 355 6.73 14.29 0.40
C PHE A 355 7.04 15.80 0.40
N LEU A 356 7.54 16.34 -0.72
CA LEU A 356 7.85 17.77 -0.87
C LEU A 356 6.63 18.64 -1.24
N CYS A 357 5.41 18.08 -1.32
CA CYS A 357 4.25 18.74 -1.92
C CYS A 357 3.66 19.90 -1.09
N ARG A 358 4.32 21.06 -1.15
CA ARG A 358 3.93 22.31 -0.48
C ARG A 358 4.29 23.54 -1.31
N ARG A 359 3.78 24.71 -0.93
CA ARG A 359 3.88 25.94 -1.74
C ARG A 359 5.31 26.47 -1.83
N GLU A 360 6.06 26.30 -0.75
CA GLU A 360 7.42 26.79 -0.56
C GLU A 360 8.41 26.05 -1.47
N LEU A 361 8.17 24.75 -1.70
CA LEU A 361 8.96 23.88 -2.59
C LEU A 361 8.30 23.65 -3.95
N ALA A 362 7.32 24.46 -4.35
CA ALA A 362 6.53 24.22 -5.55
C ALA A 362 7.39 24.13 -6.83
N LYS A 363 8.55 24.80 -6.88
CA LYS A 363 9.53 24.67 -7.98
C LYS A 363 10.08 23.24 -8.09
N GLU A 364 10.66 22.71 -7.01
CA GLU A 364 11.26 21.36 -6.98
C GLU A 364 10.22 20.28 -7.30
N VAL A 365 9.01 20.41 -6.73
CA VAL A 365 7.91 19.49 -7.02
C VAL A 365 7.50 19.55 -8.49
N VAL A 366 7.42 20.73 -9.10
CA VAL A 366 7.10 20.88 -10.54
C VAL A 366 8.17 20.23 -11.41
N GLU A 367 9.46 20.33 -11.05
CA GLU A 367 10.56 19.70 -11.78
C GLU A 367 10.45 18.16 -11.74
N LEU A 368 10.24 17.59 -10.54
CA LEU A 368 9.98 16.15 -10.36
C LEU A 368 8.76 15.66 -11.14
N LEU A 369 7.63 16.38 -11.06
CA LEU A 369 6.40 16.04 -11.79
C LEU A 369 6.56 16.16 -13.31
N THR A 370 7.40 17.07 -13.79
CA THR A 370 7.68 17.22 -15.23
C THR A 370 8.55 16.06 -15.72
N SER A 371 9.62 15.72 -14.98
CA SER A 371 10.46 14.55 -15.27
C SER A 371 9.65 13.25 -15.27
N ALA A 372 8.74 13.06 -14.31
CA ALA A 372 7.86 11.90 -14.26
C ALA A 372 6.89 11.85 -15.46
N ALA A 373 6.33 12.99 -15.87
CA ALA A 373 5.45 13.08 -17.03
C ALA A 373 6.15 12.78 -18.37
N ASP A 374 7.44 13.14 -18.49
CA ASP A 374 8.22 12.81 -19.68
C ASP A 374 8.61 11.32 -19.70
N GLY A 375 9.04 10.75 -18.58
CA GLY A 375 9.33 9.32 -18.47
C GLY A 375 8.10 8.43 -18.71
N ALA A 376 6.90 8.90 -18.40
CA ALA A 376 5.64 8.19 -18.64
C ALA A 376 5.37 7.83 -20.11
N LYS A 377 6.02 8.51 -21.06
CA LYS A 377 5.93 8.21 -22.50
C LYS A 377 6.59 6.86 -22.85
N SER A 378 7.56 6.43 -22.04
CA SER A 378 8.31 5.18 -22.21
C SER A 378 7.74 4.00 -21.41
N LEU A 379 6.65 4.22 -20.66
CA LEU A 379 5.93 3.14 -19.97
C LEU A 379 5.07 2.35 -20.97
N ILE A 380 5.23 1.03 -20.96
CA ILE A 380 4.51 0.11 -21.87
C ILE A 380 3.06 -0.07 -21.41
N ASP A 381 2.84 -0.43 -20.13
CA ASP A 381 1.50 -0.64 -19.59
C ASP A 381 0.70 0.68 -19.59
N ALA A 382 -0.54 0.64 -20.09
CA ALA A 382 -1.48 1.74 -19.99
C ALA A 382 -1.90 2.03 -18.54
N SER A 383 -1.83 1.00 -17.69
CA SER A 383 -2.21 1.00 -16.27
C SER A 383 -1.20 1.77 -15.42
N ASP A 384 0.10 1.55 -15.64
CA ASP A 384 1.16 2.34 -14.99
C ASP A 384 1.07 3.81 -15.42
N ARG A 385 0.85 4.08 -16.72
CA ARG A 385 0.61 5.45 -17.23
C ARG A 385 -0.62 6.10 -16.60
N LEU A 386 -1.69 5.34 -16.41
CA LEU A 386 -2.92 5.80 -15.77
C LEU A 386 -2.68 6.20 -14.31
N ILE A 387 -2.05 5.33 -13.52
CA ILE A 387 -1.69 5.56 -12.11
C ILE A 387 -0.79 6.80 -11.99
N LEU A 388 0.25 6.89 -12.83
CA LEU A 388 1.18 8.00 -12.86
C LEU A 388 0.46 9.33 -13.17
N TYR A 389 -0.36 9.40 -14.23
CA TYR A 389 -1.03 10.66 -14.58
C TYR A 389 -2.12 11.05 -13.57
N ILE A 390 -2.79 10.09 -12.91
CA ILE A 390 -3.69 10.36 -11.78
C ILE A 390 -2.91 11.03 -10.64
N GLU A 391 -1.73 10.51 -10.30
CA GLU A 391 -0.93 11.05 -9.20
C GLU A 391 -0.36 12.44 -9.53
N ILE A 392 0.17 12.62 -10.75
CA ILE A 392 0.62 13.93 -11.22
C ILE A 392 -0.53 14.95 -11.19
N ALA A 393 -1.74 14.56 -11.61
CA ALA A 393 -2.92 15.44 -11.54
C ALA A 393 -3.28 15.84 -10.10
N ARG A 394 -3.21 14.89 -9.16
CA ARG A 394 -3.47 15.13 -7.73
C ARG A 394 -2.43 16.08 -7.12
N LEU A 395 -1.14 15.84 -7.33
CA LEU A 395 -0.05 16.67 -6.79
C LEU A 395 -0.08 18.11 -7.36
N TYR A 396 -0.33 18.27 -8.66
CA TYR A 396 -0.60 19.60 -9.23
C TYR A 396 -1.87 20.26 -8.64
N GLY A 397 -2.88 19.47 -8.29
CA GLY A 397 -4.10 19.93 -7.62
C GLY A 397 -3.83 20.48 -6.22
N THR A 398 -3.01 19.77 -5.42
CA THR A 398 -2.59 20.15 -4.07
C THR A 398 -1.78 21.45 -4.08
N LEU A 399 -0.88 21.64 -5.04
CA LEU A 399 -0.15 22.90 -5.23
C LEU A 399 -1.03 24.09 -5.68
N GLY A 400 -2.29 23.84 -6.06
CA GLY A 400 -3.19 24.87 -6.61
C GLY A 400 -3.00 25.14 -8.10
N TYR A 401 -2.16 24.37 -8.81
CA TYR A 401 -1.92 24.48 -10.24
C TYR A 401 -3.04 23.81 -11.06
N HIS A 402 -4.28 24.26 -10.85
CA HIS A 402 -5.51 23.65 -11.38
C HIS A 402 -5.52 23.42 -12.89
N ARG A 403 -4.87 24.28 -13.70
CA ARG A 403 -4.75 24.07 -15.15
C ARG A 403 -3.84 22.89 -15.51
N LYS A 404 -2.74 22.68 -14.77
CA LYS A 404 -1.86 21.51 -14.95
C LYS A 404 -2.54 20.24 -14.44
N ALA A 405 -3.20 20.29 -13.28
CA ALA A 405 -4.01 19.19 -12.77
C ALA A 405 -5.09 18.74 -13.76
N ALA A 406 -5.81 19.70 -14.35
CA ALA A 406 -6.82 19.45 -15.36
C ALA A 406 -6.24 18.88 -16.67
N PHE A 407 -5.04 19.29 -17.08
CA PHE A 407 -4.34 18.71 -18.24
C PHE A 407 -4.08 17.22 -18.05
N PHE A 408 -3.46 16.82 -16.94
CA PHE A 408 -3.21 15.40 -16.66
C PHE A 408 -4.51 14.61 -16.43
N SER A 409 -5.56 15.23 -15.87
CA SER A 409 -6.89 14.62 -15.81
C SER A 409 -7.48 14.32 -17.20
N ARG A 410 -7.20 15.14 -18.23
CA ARG A 410 -7.60 14.84 -19.61
C ARG A 410 -6.80 13.67 -20.21
N GLN A 411 -5.51 13.57 -19.91
CA GLN A 411 -4.70 12.41 -20.31
C GLN A 411 -5.23 11.10 -19.70
N VAL A 412 -5.63 11.15 -18.42
CA VAL A 412 -6.29 10.04 -17.73
C VAL A 412 -7.63 9.66 -18.40
N ALA A 413 -8.46 10.65 -18.73
CA ALA A 413 -9.71 10.38 -19.46
C ALA A 413 -9.47 9.79 -20.86
N GLN A 414 -8.41 10.20 -21.56
CA GLN A 414 -8.02 9.63 -22.85
C GLN A 414 -7.62 8.15 -22.71
N LEU A 415 -6.86 7.78 -21.67
CA LEU A 415 -6.51 6.38 -21.38
C LEU A 415 -7.75 5.53 -21.05
N TYR A 416 -8.72 6.05 -20.31
CA TYR A 416 -9.98 5.33 -20.08
C TYR A 416 -10.77 5.08 -21.37
N LEU A 417 -10.82 6.05 -22.28
CA LEU A 417 -11.53 5.89 -23.57
C LEU A 417 -10.88 4.82 -24.46
N GLN A 418 -9.60 4.49 -24.25
CA GLN A 418 -8.90 3.41 -24.96
C GLN A 418 -9.20 2.01 -24.43
N GLN A 419 -9.90 1.87 -23.29
CA GLN A 419 -10.20 0.57 -22.67
C GLN A 419 -11.49 -0.10 -23.18
N GLU A 420 -12.19 0.52 -24.15
CA GLU A 420 -13.41 0.01 -24.81
C GLU A 420 -14.52 -0.53 -23.88
N ASN A 421 -14.57 -0.04 -22.64
CA ASN A 421 -15.48 -0.50 -21.58
C ASN A 421 -16.44 0.64 -21.16
N SER A 422 -17.72 0.32 -20.95
CA SER A 422 -18.74 1.28 -20.49
C SER A 422 -18.40 1.93 -19.16
N LEU A 423 -17.83 1.19 -18.21
CA LEU A 423 -17.36 1.73 -16.91
C LEU A 423 -16.19 2.70 -17.09
N ALA A 424 -15.27 2.40 -18.02
CA ALA A 424 -14.18 3.30 -18.35
C ALA A 424 -14.69 4.57 -19.06
N ALA A 425 -15.65 4.47 -19.98
CA ALA A 425 -16.29 5.62 -20.62
C ALA A 425 -17.03 6.53 -19.61
N ILE A 426 -17.75 5.95 -18.64
CA ILE A 426 -18.36 6.70 -17.53
C ILE A 426 -17.29 7.41 -16.70
N SER A 427 -16.20 6.70 -16.36
CA SER A 427 -15.07 7.27 -15.60
C SER A 427 -14.40 8.42 -16.36
N ALA A 428 -14.18 8.28 -17.67
CA ALA A 428 -13.67 9.33 -18.55
C ALA A 428 -14.58 10.56 -18.54
N MET A 429 -15.90 10.40 -18.68
CA MET A 429 -16.86 11.50 -18.62
C MET A 429 -16.85 12.21 -17.27
N GLN A 430 -16.81 11.47 -16.15
CA GLN A 430 -16.71 12.05 -14.81
C GLN A 430 -15.42 12.87 -14.65
N VAL A 431 -14.28 12.32 -15.04
CA VAL A 431 -12.98 13.01 -14.97
C VAL A 431 -12.96 14.26 -15.86
N LEU A 432 -13.49 14.19 -17.08
CA LEU A 432 -13.60 15.35 -17.98
C LEU A 432 -14.50 16.44 -17.40
N ALA A 433 -15.65 16.07 -16.80
CA ALA A 433 -16.57 17.02 -16.16
C ALA A 433 -15.87 17.82 -15.06
N LEU A 434 -14.99 17.18 -14.27
CA LEU A 434 -14.17 17.85 -13.24
C LEU A 434 -13.21 18.90 -13.83
N THR A 435 -12.67 18.68 -15.04
CA THR A 435 -11.74 19.63 -15.68
C THR A 435 -12.39 20.92 -16.19
N THR A 436 -13.71 20.91 -16.45
CA THR A 436 -14.44 22.02 -17.11
C THR A 436 -14.21 23.38 -16.43
N LYS A 437 -14.29 23.42 -15.09
CA LYS A 437 -14.10 24.62 -14.27
C LYS A 437 -12.69 25.22 -14.40
N ALA A 438 -11.66 24.37 -14.48
CA ALA A 438 -10.26 24.81 -14.60
C ALA A 438 -9.95 25.44 -15.97
N TYR A 439 -10.64 24.96 -17.02
CA TYR A 439 -10.56 25.52 -18.38
C TYR A 439 -11.55 26.66 -18.65
N ARG A 440 -12.41 27.02 -17.67
CA ARG A 440 -13.50 27.99 -17.82
C ARG A 440 -14.46 27.66 -18.98
N VAL A 441 -14.64 26.37 -19.28
CA VAL A 441 -15.63 25.93 -20.28
C VAL A 441 -17.02 26.20 -19.73
N GLN A 442 -17.76 27.11 -20.36
CA GLN A 442 -19.14 27.40 -20.00
C GLN A 442 -20.00 26.16 -20.29
N SER A 443 -20.77 25.69 -19.30
CA SER A 443 -21.79 24.68 -19.55
C SER A 443 -22.96 25.34 -20.28
N ARG A 444 -23.49 24.72 -21.33
CA ARG A 444 -24.74 25.17 -21.96
C ARG A 444 -25.92 25.17 -20.97
N ALA A 445 -25.85 24.40 -19.89
CA ALA A 445 -26.84 24.40 -18.81
C ALA A 445 -26.71 25.59 -17.84
N SER A 446 -25.60 26.34 -17.86
CA SER A 446 -25.42 27.56 -17.05
C SER A 446 -25.81 28.85 -17.78
N ILE A 447 -26.37 28.76 -18.99
CA ILE A 447 -27.00 29.88 -19.66
C ILE A 447 -28.44 29.97 -19.12
N PRO A 448 -28.82 31.02 -18.36
CA PRO A 448 -30.21 31.21 -17.98
C PRO A 448 -31.05 31.38 -19.25
N LYS A 449 -32.23 30.74 -19.32
CA LYS A 449 -33.13 30.80 -20.50
C LYS A 449 -33.75 32.19 -20.76
N HIS A 450 -33.29 33.23 -20.07
CA HIS A 450 -33.74 34.62 -20.19
C HIS A 450 -32.62 35.53 -20.72
N ALA A 451 -32.04 35.15 -21.85
CA ALA A 451 -31.12 35.98 -22.64
C ALA A 451 -31.39 35.87 -24.16
N ILE A 452 -32.63 35.49 -24.52
CA ILE A 452 -33.19 35.62 -25.87
C ILE A 452 -34.65 36.03 -25.68
N TYR A 453 -34.87 37.35 -25.55
CA TYR A 453 -35.99 38.15 -26.06
C TYR A 453 -35.71 39.62 -25.74
#